data_AF-A0A0F9V920-F1
#
_entry.id   AF-A0A0F9V920-F1
#
_cell.length_a   1.000
_cell.length_b   1.000
_cell.length_c   1.000
_cell.angle_alpha   90.00
_cell.angle_beta   90.00
_cell.angle_gamma   90.00
#
_symmetry.space_group_name_H-M   'P 1'
#
loop_
_entity.id
_entity.type
_entity.pdbx_description
1 polymer ?
#
loop_
_entity_poly.entity_id
_entity_poly.type
_entity_poly.pdbx_seq_one_letter_code
_entity_poly.pdbx_strand_id
1 'polypeptide(L)'
;MKCKMNKCNNLATRRKLCEKHYMRWHRWGSPNITHRASTGSGYICKVYGYKIITINGHQVREHRYLMEQHLGRPLTDSEETHHINGNKIDNRIKNMKILTKSKHTSLHHTKGFIGKHSRECSKCRITKPYTQFFRDTTNIFKHKSYCKKCYKISRKHRTTS
;
A
#
# COMPACT_ATOMS: atom_id res chain seq x y z
N MET A 1 10.58 -28.00 32.87
CA MET A 1 9.27 -27.53 32.35
C MET A 1 9.43 -26.87 30.98
N LYS A 2 8.49 -27.03 30.05
CA LYS A 2 8.52 -26.37 28.73
C LYS A 2 8.14 -24.89 28.83
N CYS A 3 8.60 -24.08 27.86
CA CYS A 3 8.24 -22.68 27.74
C CYS A 3 6.72 -22.47 27.59
N LYS A 4 6.17 -21.43 28.23
CA LYS A 4 4.76 -21.01 28.14
C LYS A 4 4.31 -20.57 26.74
N MET A 5 5.22 -20.41 25.77
CA MET A 5 4.88 -19.86 24.45
C MET A 5 4.41 -20.94 23.48
N ASN A 6 3.29 -20.69 22.82
CA ASN A 6 2.73 -21.58 21.80
C ASN A 6 3.77 -21.87 20.72
N LYS A 7 3.93 -23.15 20.37
CA LYS A 7 4.93 -23.64 19.40
C LYS A 7 6.41 -23.47 19.84
N CYS A 8 6.69 -23.35 21.14
CA CYS A 8 8.06 -23.33 21.67
C CYS A 8 8.38 -24.58 22.50
N ASN A 9 9.35 -25.38 22.04
CA ASN A 9 9.79 -26.60 22.73
C ASN A 9 10.99 -26.39 23.67
N ASN A 10 11.50 -25.17 23.79
CA ASN A 10 12.64 -24.87 24.66
C ASN A 10 12.27 -25.00 26.14
N LEU A 11 13.25 -25.36 26.97
CA LEU A 11 13.11 -25.40 28.42
C LEU A 11 12.90 -23.98 28.99
N ALA A 12 11.97 -23.87 29.93
CA ALA A 12 11.74 -22.65 30.67
C ALA A 12 12.84 -22.45 31.73
N THR A 13 13.40 -21.24 31.79
CA THR A 13 14.40 -20.84 32.79
C THR A 13 13.75 -19.98 33.87
N ARG A 14 13.12 -18.87 33.50
CA ARG A 14 12.52 -17.89 34.43
C ARG A 14 11.13 -17.46 33.97
N ARG A 15 10.22 -17.21 34.92
CA ARG A 15 8.81 -16.82 34.63
C ARG A 15 8.07 -17.81 33.69
N LYS A 16 8.44 -19.10 33.71
CA LYS A 16 7.95 -20.13 32.78
C LYS A 16 8.25 -19.81 31.30
N LEU A 17 9.23 -18.96 31.00
CA LEU A 17 9.70 -18.63 29.65
C LEU A 17 11.09 -19.22 29.42
N CYS A 18 11.41 -19.59 28.18
CA CYS A 18 12.78 -19.90 27.79
C CYS A 18 13.62 -18.62 27.73
N GLU A 19 14.94 -18.75 27.74
CA GLU A 19 15.87 -17.61 27.78
C GLU A 19 15.60 -16.56 26.69
N LYS A 20 15.39 -17.00 25.44
CA LYS A 20 15.05 -16.10 24.32
C LYS A 20 13.74 -15.34 24.54
N HIS A 21 12.70 -15.99 25.10
CA HIS A 21 11.42 -15.36 25.35
C HIS A 21 11.44 -14.46 26.60
N TYR A 22 12.20 -14.84 27.62
CA TYR A 22 12.45 -13.99 28.79
C TYR A 22 13.18 -12.71 28.38
N MET A 23 14.22 -12.80 27.55
CA MET A 23 14.98 -11.65 27.04
C MET A 23 14.11 -10.69 26.21
N ARG A 24 13.22 -11.21 25.35
CA ARG A 24 12.26 -10.38 24.60
C ARG A 24 11.28 -9.66 25.51
N TRP A 25 10.73 -10.36 26.50
CA TRP A 25 9.85 -9.77 27.49
C TRP A 25 10.57 -8.70 28.32
N HIS A 26 11.80 -8.97 28.76
CA HIS A 26 12.59 -8.02 29.54
C HIS A 26 12.92 -6.74 28.76
N ARG A 27 13.21 -6.85 27.45
CA ARG A 27 13.56 -5.70 26.62
C ARG A 27 12.35 -4.93 26.09
N TRP A 28 11.25 -5.62 25.75
CA TRP A 28 10.16 -5.06 24.95
C TRP A 28 8.75 -5.33 25.51
N GLY A 29 8.63 -5.90 26.71
CA GLY A 29 7.35 -6.11 27.39
C GLY A 29 6.51 -7.28 26.90
N SER A 30 6.87 -7.94 25.79
CA SER A 30 6.18 -9.15 25.32
C SER A 30 7.14 -10.23 24.80
N PRO A 31 6.95 -11.51 25.21
CA PRO A 31 7.81 -12.63 24.81
C PRO A 31 7.68 -12.99 23.31
N ASN A 32 6.59 -12.61 22.66
CA ASN A 32 6.31 -12.90 21.26
C ASN A 32 6.74 -11.78 20.30
N ILE A 33 7.41 -10.73 20.78
CA ILE A 33 7.90 -9.67 19.89
C ILE A 33 9.03 -10.19 19.01
N THR A 34 8.81 -10.11 17.70
CA THR A 34 9.83 -10.35 16.67
C THR A 34 9.96 -9.09 15.83
N HIS A 35 11.11 -8.41 15.89
CA HIS A 35 11.38 -7.22 15.07
C HIS A 35 11.72 -7.54 13.61
N ARG A 36 12.14 -8.77 13.35
CA ARG A 36 12.37 -9.25 11.99
C ARG A 36 11.14 -10.05 11.56
N ALA A 37 10.60 -9.70 10.39
CA ALA A 37 9.62 -10.54 9.73
C ALA A 37 10.24 -11.91 9.39
N SER A 38 9.40 -12.93 9.25
CA SER A 38 9.89 -14.27 8.89
C SER A 38 10.61 -14.23 7.54
N THR A 39 11.67 -15.02 7.41
CA THR A 39 12.39 -15.16 6.14
C THR A 39 11.39 -15.52 5.03
N GLY A 40 11.43 -14.78 3.91
CA GLY A 40 10.51 -14.98 2.79
C GLY A 40 9.16 -14.26 2.90
N SER A 41 8.85 -13.57 4.01
CA SER A 41 7.59 -12.81 4.13
C SER A 41 7.46 -11.62 3.17
N GLY A 42 8.57 -11.27 2.51
CA GLY A 42 8.66 -10.11 1.65
C GLY A 42 8.81 -8.79 2.41
N TYR A 43 8.83 -7.69 1.67
CA TYR A 43 8.89 -6.32 2.19
C TYR A 43 8.00 -5.38 1.39
N ILE A 44 7.66 -4.22 1.95
CA ILE A 44 6.90 -3.19 1.25
C ILE A 44 7.88 -2.23 0.56
N CYS A 45 7.80 -2.13 -0.77
CA CYS A 45 8.59 -1.17 -1.53
C CYS A 45 8.07 0.25 -1.25
N LYS A 46 8.91 1.13 -0.69
CA LYS A 46 8.54 2.51 -0.34
C LYS A 46 8.21 3.38 -1.55
N VAL A 47 8.82 3.11 -2.70
CA VAL A 47 8.65 3.91 -3.92
C VAL A 47 7.25 3.70 -4.52
N TYR A 48 6.85 2.44 -4.68
CA TYR A 48 5.60 2.11 -5.38
C TYR A 48 4.44 1.74 -4.44
N GLY A 49 4.73 1.40 -3.18
CA GLY A 49 3.76 1.01 -2.15
C GLY A 49 3.28 -0.43 -2.24
N TYR A 50 3.95 -1.29 -3.03
CA TYR A 50 3.57 -2.68 -3.21
C TYR A 50 4.38 -3.62 -2.31
N LYS A 51 3.75 -4.73 -1.88
CA LYS A 51 4.45 -5.84 -1.24
C LYS A 51 5.21 -6.66 -2.28
N ILE A 52 6.50 -6.86 -2.04
CA ILE A 52 7.45 -7.62 -2.84
C ILE A 52 7.78 -8.90 -2.10
N ILE A 53 7.69 -10.04 -2.77
CA ILE A 53 8.06 -11.37 -2.25
C ILE A 53 9.15 -11.96 -3.14
N THR A 54 9.91 -12.92 -2.61
CA THR A 54 10.93 -13.65 -3.38
C THR A 54 10.40 -15.05 -3.70
N ILE A 55 10.33 -15.39 -4.98
CA ILE A 55 9.96 -16.72 -5.48
C ILE A 55 11.11 -17.23 -6.34
N ASN A 56 11.65 -18.42 -6.02
CA ASN A 56 12.77 -19.03 -6.74
C ASN A 56 13.98 -18.10 -6.94
N GLY A 57 14.30 -17.28 -5.94
CA GLY A 57 15.40 -16.31 -6.00
C GLY A 57 15.06 -14.99 -6.71
N HIS A 58 13.90 -14.87 -7.33
CA HIS A 58 13.47 -13.65 -8.04
C HIS A 58 12.47 -12.84 -7.22
N GLN A 59 12.66 -11.51 -7.20
CA GLN A 59 11.71 -10.60 -6.57
C GLN A 59 10.52 -10.35 -7.48
N VAL A 60 9.31 -10.60 -6.96
CA VAL A 60 8.05 -10.41 -7.68
C VAL A 60 7.06 -9.60 -6.85
N ARG A 61 6.17 -8.87 -7.53
CA ARG A 61 5.06 -8.16 -6.87
C ARG A 61 4.02 -9.17 -6.40
N GLU A 62 3.72 -9.19 -5.11
CA GLU A 62 2.84 -10.20 -4.50
C GLU A 62 1.44 -10.22 -5.15
N HIS A 63 0.84 -9.05 -5.41
CA HIS A 63 -0.48 -8.99 -6.05
C HIS A 63 -0.51 -9.64 -7.44
N ARG A 64 0.58 -9.51 -8.21
CA ARG A 64 0.68 -10.07 -9.54
C ARG A 64 0.78 -11.58 -9.44
N TYR A 65 1.69 -12.06 -8.60
CA TYR A 65 1.88 -13.48 -8.33
C TYR A 65 0.58 -14.15 -7.88
N LEU A 66 -0.11 -13.59 -6.87
CA LEU A 66 -1.37 -14.13 -6.37
C LEU A 66 -2.47 -14.17 -7.43
N MET A 67 -2.53 -13.15 -8.30
CA MET A 67 -3.50 -13.13 -9.40
C MET A 67 -3.16 -14.18 -10.47
N GLU A 68 -1.88 -14.36 -10.82
CA GLU A 68 -1.43 -15.40 -11.75
C GLU A 68 -1.76 -16.80 -11.23
N GLN A 69 -1.53 -17.05 -9.93
CA GLN A 69 -1.91 -18.31 -9.28
C GLN A 69 -3.43 -18.53 -9.30
N HIS A 70 -4.22 -17.46 -9.07
CA HIS A 70 -5.68 -17.56 -9.10
C HIS A 70 -6.24 -17.86 -10.49
N LEU A 71 -5.61 -17.33 -11.55
CA LEU A 71 -6.02 -17.58 -12.93
C LEU A 71 -5.50 -18.91 -13.48
N GLY A 72 -4.45 -19.48 -12.88
CA GLY A 72 -3.74 -20.64 -13.44
C GLY A 72 -2.93 -20.33 -14.70
N ARG A 73 -2.66 -19.04 -15.00
CA ARG A 73 -1.84 -18.61 -16.14
C ARG A 73 -1.06 -17.32 -15.80
N PRO A 74 0.07 -17.05 -16.48
CA PRO A 74 0.73 -15.76 -16.36
C PRO A 74 -0.16 -14.62 -16.88
N LEU A 75 -0.01 -13.45 -16.26
CA LEU A 75 -0.62 -12.23 -16.77
C LEU A 75 0.18 -11.77 -17.98
N THR A 76 -0.51 -11.30 -19.01
CA THR A 76 0.14 -10.72 -20.18
C THR A 76 0.74 -9.36 -19.85
N ASP A 77 1.61 -8.85 -20.73
CA ASP A 77 2.18 -7.51 -20.58
C ASP A 77 1.14 -6.40 -20.70
N SER A 78 -0.03 -6.70 -21.29
CA SER A 78 -1.14 -5.75 -21.43
C SER A 78 -2.10 -5.77 -20.24
N GLU A 79 -1.96 -6.73 -19.33
CA GLU A 79 -2.80 -6.91 -18.15
C GLU A 79 -2.17 -6.35 -16.88
N GLU A 80 -2.97 -5.60 -16.11
CA GLU A 80 -2.58 -5.04 -14.82
C GLU A 80 -3.61 -5.37 -13.75
N THR A 81 -3.12 -5.72 -12.56
CA THR A 81 -3.93 -5.92 -11.36
C THR A 81 -4.27 -4.57 -10.73
N HIS A 82 -5.56 -4.28 -10.59
CA HIS A 82 -6.07 -3.06 -9.99
C HIS A 82 -6.71 -3.36 -8.63
N HIS A 83 -6.27 -2.68 -7.59
CA HIS A 83 -6.85 -2.73 -6.25
C HIS A 83 -8.12 -1.88 -6.16
N ILE A 84 -9.27 -2.52 -5.93
CA ILE A 84 -10.60 -1.87 -5.92
C ILE A 84 -10.69 -0.83 -4.79
N ASN A 85 -10.18 -1.16 -3.60
CA ASN A 85 -10.17 -0.23 -2.45
C ASN A 85 -9.01 0.78 -2.47
N GLY A 86 -8.16 0.77 -3.50
CA GLY A 86 -6.97 1.63 -3.60
C GLY A 86 -5.83 1.30 -2.62
N ASN A 87 -6.01 0.30 -1.74
CA ASN A 87 -4.99 -0.14 -0.80
C ASN A 87 -4.08 -1.19 -1.44
N LYS A 88 -2.88 -0.77 -1.84
CA LYS A 88 -1.88 -1.58 -2.56
C LYS A 88 -1.27 -2.75 -1.78
N ILE A 89 -1.49 -2.80 -0.46
CA ILE A 89 -1.03 -3.91 0.40
C ILE A 89 -2.13 -4.93 0.70
N ASP A 90 -3.39 -4.64 0.35
CA ASP A 90 -4.51 -5.57 0.51
C ASP A 90 -4.63 -6.47 -0.73
N ASN A 91 -3.84 -7.54 -0.75
CA ASN A 91 -3.72 -8.46 -1.88
C ASN A 91 -4.71 -9.64 -1.84
N ARG A 92 -5.86 -9.49 -1.18
CA ARG A 92 -6.94 -10.47 -1.26
C ARG A 92 -7.50 -10.48 -2.68
N ILE A 93 -7.70 -11.66 -3.28
CA ILE A 93 -8.19 -11.80 -4.68
C ILE A 93 -9.45 -10.96 -4.93
N LYS A 94 -10.42 -11.00 -4.01
CA LYS A 94 -11.67 -10.21 -4.10
C LYS A 94 -11.48 -8.68 -4.14
N ASN A 95 -10.32 -8.17 -3.70
CA ASN A 95 -9.98 -6.75 -3.72
C ASN A 95 -9.23 -6.36 -5.00
N MET A 96 -8.99 -7.30 -5.91
CA MET A 96 -8.20 -7.11 -7.12
C MET A 96 -9.04 -7.44 -8.35
N LYS A 97 -8.87 -6.66 -9.42
CA LYS A 97 -9.45 -6.94 -10.73
C LYS A 97 -8.38 -6.81 -11.81
N ILE A 98 -8.46 -7.61 -12.86
CA ILE A 98 -7.57 -7.50 -14.01
C ILE A 98 -8.16 -6.47 -14.96
N LEU A 99 -7.31 -5.56 -15.42
CA LEU A 99 -7.66 -4.57 -16.43
C LEU A 99 -6.56 -4.53 -17.48
N THR A 100 -6.93 -4.14 -18.70
CA THR A 100 -5.96 -3.72 -19.69
C THR A 100 -5.24 -2.45 -19.21
N LYS A 101 -3.97 -2.25 -19.58
CA LYS A 101 -3.22 -1.01 -19.31
C LYS A 101 -4.00 0.27 -19.65
N SER A 102 -4.67 0.32 -20.80
CA SER A 102 -5.48 1.48 -21.22
C SER A 102 -6.62 1.77 -20.24
N LYS A 103 -7.39 0.74 -19.85
CA LYS A 103 -8.49 0.84 -18.89
C LYS A 103 -8.01 1.14 -17.47
N HIS A 104 -6.87 0.60 -17.07
CA HIS A 104 -6.25 0.93 -15.79
C HIS A 104 -5.84 2.40 -15.74
N THR A 105 -5.15 2.88 -16.78
CA THR A 105 -4.81 4.30 -16.96
C THR A 105 -6.07 5.16 -16.97
N SER A 106 -7.11 4.81 -17.71
CA SER A 106 -8.34 5.61 -17.78
C SER A 106 -9.07 5.72 -16.44
N LEU A 107 -9.03 4.68 -15.59
CA LEU A 107 -9.62 4.75 -14.24
C LEU A 107 -8.89 5.75 -13.34
N HIS A 108 -7.54 5.77 -13.40
CA HIS A 108 -6.74 6.74 -12.66
C HIS A 108 -6.76 8.14 -13.28
N HIS A 109 -6.94 8.20 -14.60
CA HIS A 109 -7.19 9.42 -15.37
C HIS A 109 -8.70 9.69 -15.44
N THR A 110 -9.38 9.67 -14.28
CA THR A 110 -10.77 10.13 -14.24
C THR A 110 -10.78 11.58 -14.74
N LYS A 111 -11.31 11.79 -15.96
CA LYS A 111 -11.49 13.11 -16.56
C LYS A 111 -12.49 13.87 -15.69
N GLY A 112 -12.00 14.52 -14.64
CA GLY A 112 -12.82 15.49 -13.91
C GLY A 112 -13.23 16.60 -14.88
N PHE A 113 -14.39 17.21 -14.66
CA PHE A 113 -14.85 18.33 -15.50
C PHE A 113 -13.76 19.42 -15.62
N ILE A 114 -13.46 19.87 -16.83
CA ILE A 114 -12.56 21.00 -17.10
C ILE A 114 -13.30 21.96 -18.03
N GLY A 115 -13.77 23.07 -17.47
CA GLY A 115 -14.38 24.17 -18.20
C GLY A 115 -13.46 25.38 -18.32
N LYS A 116 -13.95 26.42 -18.99
CA LYS A 116 -13.24 27.71 -19.19
C LYS A 116 -13.01 28.47 -17.87
N HIS A 117 -13.96 28.41 -16.95
CA HIS A 117 -13.93 29.17 -15.68
C HIS A 117 -13.86 28.30 -14.42
N SER A 118 -14.11 27.00 -14.55
CA SER A 118 -14.21 26.06 -13.44
C SER A 118 -13.67 24.70 -13.81
N ARG A 119 -13.23 23.95 -12.79
CA ARG A 119 -12.84 22.55 -12.92
C ARG A 119 -13.25 21.74 -11.70
N GLU A 120 -13.39 20.43 -11.89
CA GLU A 120 -13.55 19.48 -10.80
C GLU A 120 -12.24 19.32 -10.02
N CYS A 121 -12.34 19.34 -8.70
CA CYS A 121 -11.23 19.02 -7.80
C CYS A 121 -10.96 17.50 -7.80
N SER A 122 -9.75 17.07 -8.15
CA SER A 122 -9.36 15.65 -8.18
C SER A 122 -9.40 14.93 -6.83
N LYS A 123 -9.49 15.66 -5.71
CA LYS A 123 -9.56 15.09 -4.35
C LYS A 123 -10.98 15.02 -3.77
N CYS A 124 -11.76 16.09 -3.90
CA CYS A 124 -13.10 16.16 -3.31
C CYS A 124 -14.23 16.03 -4.34
N ARG A 125 -13.92 15.92 -5.64
CA ARG A 125 -14.87 15.73 -6.75
C ARG A 125 -15.95 16.82 -6.89
N ILE A 126 -15.71 18.00 -6.32
CA ILE A 126 -16.60 19.17 -6.44
C ILE A 126 -16.07 20.09 -7.55
N THR A 127 -16.95 20.51 -8.47
CA THR A 127 -16.69 21.54 -9.46
C THR A 127 -16.58 22.92 -8.82
N LYS A 128 -15.46 23.60 -9.05
CA LYS A 128 -15.15 24.88 -8.43
C LYS A 128 -14.53 25.83 -9.45
N PRO A 129 -14.67 27.15 -9.27
CA PRO A 129 -13.99 28.12 -10.13
C PRO A 129 -12.47 28.05 -9.96
N TYR A 130 -11.70 28.38 -11.01
CA TYR A 130 -10.22 28.35 -10.98
C TYR A 130 -9.62 29.19 -9.84
N THR A 131 -10.31 30.23 -9.37
CA THR A 131 -9.93 31.05 -8.21
C THR A 131 -9.75 30.23 -6.92
N GLN A 132 -10.42 29.08 -6.80
CA GLN A 132 -10.27 28.15 -5.69
C GLN A 132 -9.13 27.13 -5.88
N PHE A 133 -8.29 27.27 -6.89
CA PHE A 133 -7.12 26.43 -7.17
C PHE A 133 -5.84 27.27 -7.12
N PHE A 134 -4.72 26.64 -6.80
CA PHE A 134 -3.40 27.30 -6.89
C PHE A 134 -2.93 27.32 -8.35
N ARG A 135 -2.33 28.43 -8.79
CA ARG A 135 -1.64 28.49 -10.08
C ARG A 135 -0.48 27.51 -10.10
N ASP A 136 -0.24 26.92 -11.25
CA ASP A 136 0.82 25.94 -11.49
C ASP A 136 1.27 26.04 -12.94
N THR A 137 2.43 26.64 -13.16
CA THR A 137 3.00 26.86 -14.50
C THR A 137 3.49 25.56 -15.15
N THR A 138 3.71 24.50 -14.36
CA THR A 138 4.10 23.17 -14.88
C THR A 138 2.92 22.38 -15.42
N ASN A 139 1.69 22.76 -15.03
CA ASN A 139 0.48 22.08 -15.46
C ASN A 139 -0.05 22.71 -16.75
N ILE A 140 -0.48 21.89 -17.70
CA ILE A 140 -1.10 22.35 -18.97
C ILE A 140 -2.30 23.30 -18.74
N PHE A 141 -3.05 23.10 -17.65
CA PHE A 141 -4.21 23.92 -17.29
C PHE A 141 -3.86 25.16 -16.45
N LYS A 142 -2.56 25.47 -16.28
CA LYS A 142 -2.01 26.59 -15.48
C LYS A 142 -2.43 26.64 -14.01
N HIS A 143 -3.10 25.59 -13.52
CA HIS A 143 -3.63 25.46 -12.17
C HIS A 143 -3.50 24.01 -11.69
N LYS A 144 -3.35 23.81 -10.38
CA LYS A 144 -3.34 22.48 -9.76
C LYS A 144 -4.66 21.74 -9.96
N SER A 145 -4.62 20.40 -9.96
CA SER A 145 -5.79 19.55 -10.19
C SER A 145 -6.75 19.46 -9.01
N TYR A 146 -6.38 19.94 -7.82
CA TYR A 146 -7.21 19.93 -6.62
C TYR A 146 -7.25 21.32 -5.94
N CYS A 147 -8.36 21.61 -5.27
CA CYS A 147 -8.63 22.94 -4.72
C CYS A 147 -7.72 23.31 -3.53
N LYS A 148 -7.61 24.61 -3.25
CA LYS A 148 -6.83 25.19 -2.14
C LYS A 148 -7.14 24.54 -0.79
N LYS A 149 -8.42 24.22 -0.51
CA LYS A 149 -8.83 23.52 0.71
C LYS A 149 -8.20 22.13 0.82
N CYS A 150 -8.37 21.30 -0.22
CA CYS A 150 -7.77 19.96 -0.27
C CYS A 150 -6.23 19.99 -0.26
N TYR A 151 -5.62 21.06 -0.79
CA TYR A 151 -4.18 21.27 -0.69
C TYR A 151 -3.73 21.46 0.76
N LYS A 152 -4.40 22.35 1.53
CA LYS A 152 -4.09 22.58 2.95
C LYS A 152 -4.20 21.29 3.77
N ILE A 153 -5.27 20.51 3.57
CA ILE A 153 -5.46 19.21 4.23
C ILE A 153 -4.27 18.29 3.94
N SER A 154 -3.87 18.14 2.67
CA SER A 154 -2.77 17.25 2.31
C SER A 154 -1.38 17.68 2.80
N ARG A 155 -1.18 18.97 3.13
CA ARG A 155 0.08 19.41 3.75
C ARG A 155 0.14 19.10 5.24
N LYS A 156 -0.98 19.21 5.96
CA LYS A 156 -1.05 18.85 7.40
C LYS A 156 -0.69 17.38 7.65
N HIS A 157 -1.06 16.47 6.74
CA HIS A 157 -0.69 15.05 6.83
C HIS A 157 0.78 14.75 6.50
N ARG A 158 1.55 15.69 5.94
CA ARG A 158 2.99 15.49 5.67
C ARG A 158 3.90 15.98 6.79
N THR A 159 3.41 16.86 7.65
CA THR A 159 4.18 17.46 8.75
C THR A 159 4.00 16.72 10.07
N THR A 160 3.26 15.61 10.07
CA THR A 160 2.91 14.81 11.25
C THR A 160 3.47 13.39 11.17
N SER A 161 4.56 13.19 10.42
CA SER A 161 5.31 11.93 10.31
C SER A 161 6.73 12.10 10.82
#